data_AF-A0A9N9DT43-F1
#
_entry.id   AF-A0A9N9DT43-F1
#
_cell.length_a   1.000
_cell.length_b   1.000
_cell.length_c   1.000
_cell.angle_alpha   90.00
_cell.angle_beta   90.00
_cell.angle_gamma   90.00
#
_symmetry.space_group_name_H-M   'P 1'
#
loop_
_entity.id
_entity.type
_entity.pdbx_description
1 polymer ?
#
loop_
_entity_poly.entity_id
_entity_poly.type
_entity_poly.pdbx_seq_one_letter_code
_entity_poly.pdbx_strand_id
1 'polypeptide(L)' 'YRKIARKGYFVHRLVALTFCPKEEGKEYVNHIDGNPTNNKVSNLEWYTQKENAQHAVRLGLQRQRLQTRAGGYRW' A
#
# COMPACT_ATOMS: atom_id res chain seq x y z
N TYR A 1 18.17 -8.88 -27.37
CA TYR A 1 18.57 -8.39 -26.03
C TYR A 1 17.34 -8.43 -25.12
N ARG A 2 17.33 -9.20 -24.01
CA ARG A 2 16.23 -9.19 -23.02
C ARG A 2 16.64 -8.34 -21.80
N LYS A 3 15.86 -7.31 -21.47
CA LYS A 3 16.02 -6.56 -20.21
C LYS A 3 15.57 -7.46 -19.05
N ILE A 4 16.50 -7.85 -18.18
CA ILE A 4 16.17 -8.45 -16.89
C ILE A 4 15.86 -7.32 -15.91
N ALA A 5 14.62 -7.25 -15.43
CA ALA A 5 14.22 -6.27 -14.42
C ALA A 5 14.63 -6.75 -13.03
N ARG A 6 15.32 -5.92 -12.26
CA ARG A 6 15.59 -6.20 -10.83
C ARG A 6 14.32 -5.89 -10.03
N LYS A 7 13.84 -6.87 -9.25
CA LYS A 7 12.75 -6.67 -8.30
C LYS A 7 13.34 -6.22 -6.96
N GLY A 8 12.95 -5.03 -6.50
CA GLY A 8 13.24 -4.56 -5.15
C GLY A 8 12.11 -4.96 -4.18
N TYR A 9 12.48 -5.24 -2.94
CA TYR A 9 11.53 -5.52 -1.85
C TYR A 9 11.76 -4.54 -0.70
N PHE A 10 10.69 -4.18 0.01
CA PHE A 10 10.79 -3.35 1.21
C PHE A 10 11.19 -4.19 2.42
N VAL A 11 12.14 -3.67 3.22
CA VAL A 11 12.67 -4.37 4.40
C VAL A 11 11.58 -4.68 5.42
N HIS A 12 10.77 -3.69 5.82
CA HIS A 12 9.65 -3.90 6.76
C HIS A 12 8.68 -5.01 6.30
N ARG A 13 8.45 -5.14 4.98
CA ARG A 13 7.57 -6.17 4.43
C ARG A 13 8.20 -7.55 4.56
N LEU A 14 9.50 -7.69 4.32
CA LEU A 14 10.22 -8.94 4.54
C LEU A 14 10.20 -9.33 6.03
N VAL A 15 10.49 -8.38 6.92
CA VAL A 15 10.48 -8.58 8.38
C VAL A 15 9.09 -9.00 8.87
N ALA A 16 8.03 -8.32 8.44
CA ALA A 16 6.67 -8.68 8.82
C ALA A 16 6.26 -10.07 8.28
N LEU A 17 6.65 -10.42 7.06
CA LEU A 17 6.36 -11.75 6.49
C LEU A 17 7.05 -12.89 7.24
N THR A 18 8.23 -12.66 7.81
CA THR A 18 8.99 -13.70 8.52
C THR A 18 8.65 -13.79 10.00
N PHE A 19 8.35 -12.67 10.65
CA PHE A 19 8.25 -12.60 12.11
C PHE A 19 6.86 -12.24 12.63
N CYS A 20 5.98 -11.64 11.82
CA CYS A 20 4.60 -11.38 12.21
C CYS A 20 3.70 -12.46 11.60
N PRO A 21 3.03 -13.31 12.40
CA PRO A 21 2.08 -14.28 11.87
C PRO A 21 1.03 -13.54 11.05
N LYS A 22 0.86 -13.97 9.79
CA LYS A 22 -0.06 -13.32 8.87
C LYS A 22 -1.48 -13.54 9.35
N GLU A 23 -2.16 -12.47 9.72
CA GLU A 23 -3.58 -12.50 10.03
C GLU A 23 -4.38 -12.53 8.71
N GLU A 24 -5.37 -13.40 8.63
CA GLU A 24 -6.16 -13.59 7.42
C GLU A 24 -6.86 -12.28 7.02
N GLY A 25 -6.68 -11.86 5.77
CA GLY A 25 -7.24 -10.60 5.26
C GLY A 25 -6.41 -9.33 5.50
N LYS A 26 -5.26 -9.41 6.18
CA LYS A 26 -4.32 -8.29 6.32
C LYS A 26 -3.17 -8.41 5.31
N GLU A 27 -3.09 -7.44 4.41
CA GLU A 27 -2.14 -7.44 3.29
C GLU A 27 -1.10 -6.30 3.36
N TYR A 28 -1.33 -5.32 4.22
CA TYR A 28 -0.50 -4.13 4.35
C TYR A 28 0.24 -4.16 5.68
N VAL A 29 1.47 -3.66 5.68
CA VAL A 29 2.30 -3.51 6.88
C VAL A 29 2.38 -2.03 7.20
N ASN A 30 1.98 -1.66 8.41
CA ASN A 30 2.05 -0.29 8.91
C ASN A 30 3.16 -0.17 9.97
N HIS A 31 3.71 1.03 10.12
CA HIS A 31 4.64 1.36 11.21
C HIS A 31 3.86 2.09 12.30
N ILE A 32 3.86 1.55 13.51
CA ILE A 32 3.08 2.08 14.64
C ILE A 32 3.55 3.49 15.01
N ASP A 33 4.87 3.72 14.99
CA ASP A 33 5.49 5.02 15.29
C ASP A 33 5.50 6.02 14.10
N GLY A 34 5.02 5.60 12.92
CA GLY A 34 5.08 6.40 11.69
C GLY A 34 6.49 6.62 11.12
N ASN A 35 7.52 5.98 11.68
CA ASN A 35 8.91 6.11 11.22
C ASN A 35 9.29 4.94 10.30
N PRO A 36 9.48 5.17 8.98
CA PRO A 36 9.78 4.11 8.02
C PRO A 36 11.17 3.50 8.16
N THR A 37 12.05 4.06 9.00
CA THR A 37 13.38 3.50 9.28
C THR A 37 13.37 2.49 10.42
N ASN A 38 12.35 2.53 11.29
CA ASN A 38 12.23 1.65 12.44
C ASN A 38 11.53 0.33 12.05
N ASN A 39 12.30 -0.58 11.45
CA ASN A 39 11.81 -1.88 10.95
C ASN A 39 11.73 -2.96 12.05
N LYS A 40 11.67 -2.60 13.33
CA LYS A 40 11.55 -3.59 14.42
C LYS A 40 10.19 -4.29 14.33
N VAL A 41 10.16 -5.61 14.51
CA VAL A 41 8.92 -6.41 14.50
C VAL A 41 7.84 -5.83 15.42
N SER A 42 8.23 -5.38 16.62
CA SER A 42 7.33 -4.74 17.59
C SER A 42 6.77 -3.39 17.15
N ASN A 43 7.37 -2.75 16.13
CA ASN A 43 6.93 -1.50 15.55
C ASN A 43 6.13 -1.70 14.25
N LEU A 44 5.94 -2.96 13.81
CA LEU A 44 5.22 -3.29 12.60
C LEU A 44 3.90 -3.98 12.96
N GLU A 45 2.82 -3.50 12.35
CA GLU A 45 1.50 -4.13 12.47
C GLU A 45 0.94 -4.48 11.10
N TRP A 46 0.16 -5.55 11.06
CA TRP A 46 -0.63 -5.90 9.89
C TRP A 46 -1.89 -5.03 9.85
N TYR A 47 -2.24 -4.56 8.66
CA TYR A 47 -3.41 -3.70 8.41
C TYR A 47 -4.24 -4.26 7.25
N THR A 48 -5.57 -4.20 7.33
CA THR A 48 -6.44 -4.72 6.26
C THR A 48 -6.67 -3.69 5.15
N GLN A 49 -6.84 -4.17 3.92
CA GLN A 49 -7.31 -3.32 2.82
C GLN A 49 -8.71 -2.76 3.09
N LYS A 50 -9.54 -3.54 3.81
CA LYS A 50 -10.92 -3.17 4.14
C LYS A 50 -10.98 -1.98 5.08
N GLU A 51 -10.15 -1.95 6.12
CA GLU A 51 -10.05 -0.79 7.02
C GLU A 51 -9.52 0.42 6.28
N ASN A 52 -8.52 0.25 5.40
CA ASN A 52 -8.01 1.35 4.57
C ASN A 52 -9.10 1.90 3.64
N ALA A 53 -9.84 1.03 2.95
CA ALA A 53 -10.91 1.41 2.04
C ALA A 53 -12.08 2.08 2.79
N GLN A 54 -12.49 1.52 3.93
CA GLN A 54 -13.52 2.11 4.78
C GLN A 54 -13.09 3.47 5.34
N HIS A 55 -11.83 3.63 5.71
CA HIS A 55 -11.29 4.90 6.18
C HIS A 55 -11.24 5.94 5.04
N ALA A 56 -10.82 5.55 3.84
CA ALA A 56 -10.84 6.42 2.66
C ALA A 56 -12.27 6.84 2.27
N VAL A 57 -13.25 5.94 2.38
CA VAL A 57 -14.67 6.27 2.18
C VAL A 57 -15.15 7.25 3.25
N ARG A 58 -14.83 6.99 4.53
CA ARG A 58 -15.22 7.85 5.66
C ARG A 58 -14.62 9.25 5.57
N LEU A 59 -13.38 9.36 5.11
CA LEU A 59 -12.68 10.64 4.93
C LEU A 59 -12.97 11.32 3.59
N GLY A 60 -13.83 10.74 2.73
CA GLY A 60 -14.14 11.31 1.42
C GLY A 60 -12.96 11.35 0.44
N LEU A 61 -11.88 10.60 0.70
CA LEU A 61 -10.66 10.55 -0.12
C LEU A 61 -10.80 9.65 -1.36
N GLN A 62 -12.03 9.32 -1.76
CA GLN A 62 -12.25 8.63 -3.02
C GLN A 62 -11.78 9.55 -4.16
N ARG A 63 -10.70 9.16 -4.85
CA ARG A 63 -10.27 9.81 -6.09
C ARG A 63 -11.46 9.84 -7.04
N GLN A 64 -12.06 11.01 -7.25
CA GLN A 64 -12.93 11.21 -8.40
C GLN A 64 -12.07 10.90 -9.63
N ARG A 65 -12.49 9.91 -10.41
CA ARG A 65 -11.98 9.75 -11.78
C ARG A 65 -12.34 11.05 -12.49
N LEU A 66 -11.35 11.94 -12.68
CA LEU A 66 -11.48 13.05 -13.61
C LEU A 66 -11.79 12.41 -14.96
N GLN A 67 -13.05 12.48 -15.38
CA GLN A 67 -13.42 12.17 -16.75
C GLN A 67 -12.83 13.29 -17.60
N THR A 68 -11.59 13.15 -18.04
CA THR A 68 -11.09 13.92 -19.17
C THR A 68 -11.92 13.48 -20.37
N ARG A 69 -13.00 14.25 -20.65
CA ARG A 69 -13.63 14.26 -21.96
C ARG A 69 -12.52 14.65 -22.93
N ALA A 70 -11.94 13.67 -23.60
CA ALA A 70 -11.12 13.91 -24.79
C ALA A 70 -12.05 14.56 -25.81
N GLY A 71 -12.02 15.89 -25.86
CA GLY A 71 -12.64 16.67 -26.92
C GLY A 71 -12.03 16.23 -28.23
N GLY A 72 -12.83 15.56 -29.06
CA GLY A 72 -12.45 15.20 -30.41
C GLY A 72 -12.11 16.44 -31.22
N TYR A 73 -11.04 16.34 -31.99
CA TYR A 73 -10.68 17.28 -33.04
C TYR A 73 -11.86 17.53 -33.99
N ARG A 74 -12.14 18.81 -34.30
CA ARG A 74 -12.78 19.22 -35.56
C ARG A 74 -12.58 20.73 -35.82
N TRP A 75 -11.73 20.99 -36.84
CA TRP A 75 -11.38 22.22 -37.58
C TRP A 75 -10.96 23.47 -36.80
#